data_AF-A0A6N7H4R4-F1
#
_entry.id   AF-A0A6N7H4R4-F1
#
_cell.length_a   1.000
_cell.length_b   1.000
_cell.length_c   1.000
_cell.angle_alpha   90.00
_cell.angle_beta   90.00
_cell.angle_gamma   90.00
#
_symmetry.space_group_name_H-M   'P 1'
#
loop_
_entity.id
_entity.type
_entity.pdbx_description
1 polymer ?
#
loop_
_entity_poly.entity_id
_entity_poly.type
_entity_poly.pdbx_seq_one_letter_code
_entity_poly.pdbx_strand_id
1 'polypeptide(L)'
;MLGLEYVREFGDDERVTGCSLADWTARYLIGLRLRATMPGEPDLRGEHPIIVEAADAAAAARVRARAEASGIPSTGGTHADGTWLEFLDPDGIAVRVIHDAAGPRTFLGVLPGGRFYDTPRLALPAAPGDAEGAP
;
A
#
# COMPACT_ATOMS: atom_id res chain seq x y z
N MET A 1 -5.27 21.05 -3.08
CA MET A 1 -4.88 19.62 -3.14
C MET A 1 -5.29 18.97 -1.82
N LEU A 2 -5.54 17.65 -1.76
CA LEU A 2 -6.15 16.97 -0.60
C LEU A 2 -5.31 16.94 0.69
N GLY A 3 -4.15 17.63 0.75
CA GLY A 3 -3.31 17.68 1.95
C GLY A 3 -2.63 16.35 2.32
N LEU A 4 -2.52 15.42 1.38
CA LEU A 4 -1.96 14.08 1.63
C LEU A 4 -0.44 14.09 1.53
N GLU A 5 0.21 13.32 2.41
CA GLU A 5 1.65 13.12 2.44
C GLU A 5 2.09 12.12 1.36
N TYR A 6 3.20 12.39 0.68
CA TYR A 6 3.79 11.48 -0.32
C TYR A 6 4.70 10.45 0.36
N VAL A 7 4.25 9.20 0.43
CA VAL A 7 4.86 8.21 1.35
C VAL A 7 5.45 7.00 0.65
N ARG A 8 5.15 6.79 -0.64
CA ARG A 8 5.65 5.61 -1.37
C ARG A 8 5.79 5.85 -2.85
N GLU A 9 6.83 5.26 -3.44
CA GLU A 9 6.98 5.07 -4.88
C GLU A 9 6.96 3.58 -5.25
N PHE A 10 6.41 3.31 -6.43
CA PHE A 10 6.53 2.03 -7.10
C PHE A 10 7.23 2.30 -8.41
N GLY A 11 8.20 1.49 -8.77
CA GLY A 11 8.93 1.69 -10.01
C GLY A 11 9.34 0.37 -10.65
N ASP A 12 9.82 0.51 -11.87
CA ASP A 12 10.74 -0.44 -12.48
C ASP A 12 12.18 0.10 -12.29
N ASP A 13 13.19 -0.63 -12.79
CA ASP A 13 14.59 -0.18 -12.68
C ASP A 13 14.85 1.16 -13.39
N GLU A 14 13.98 1.59 -14.30
CA GLU A 14 14.18 2.75 -15.16
C GLU A 14 13.38 3.98 -14.70
N ARG A 15 12.19 3.78 -14.12
CA ARG A 15 11.25 4.87 -13.82
C ARG A 15 10.26 4.54 -12.70
N VAL A 16 9.67 5.59 -12.15
CA VAL A 16 8.52 5.50 -11.23
C VAL A 16 7.24 5.22 -12.03
N THR A 17 6.50 4.21 -11.60
CA THR A 17 5.27 3.69 -12.22
C THR A 17 4.04 3.82 -11.33
N GLY A 18 4.19 4.38 -10.13
CA GLY A 18 3.08 4.66 -9.23
C GLY A 18 3.53 5.28 -7.93
N CYS A 19 2.57 5.63 -7.08
CA CYS A 19 2.85 6.19 -5.76
C CYS A 19 1.80 5.81 -4.73
N SER A 20 2.05 6.17 -3.48
CA SER A 20 1.01 6.22 -2.45
C SER A 20 1.01 7.54 -1.69
N LEU A 21 -0.19 7.98 -1.36
CA LEU A 21 -0.47 9.20 -0.62
C LEU A 21 -1.20 8.87 0.67
N ALA A 22 -0.80 9.43 1.81
CA ALA A 22 -1.40 9.11 3.11
C ALA A 22 -2.01 10.34 3.80
N ASP A 23 -3.10 10.11 4.53
CA ASP A 23 -3.53 10.96 5.63
C ASP A 23 -3.44 10.13 6.91
N TRP A 24 -2.42 10.39 7.73
CA TRP A 24 -2.19 9.68 8.98
C TRP A 24 -3.21 10.02 10.06
N THR A 25 -3.77 11.24 10.01
CA THR A 25 -4.78 11.68 10.97
C THR A 25 -6.10 10.99 10.69
N ALA A 26 -6.50 10.94 9.42
CA ALA A 26 -7.70 10.23 8.97
C ALA A 26 -7.49 8.72 8.78
N ARG A 27 -6.24 8.25 8.94
CA ARG A 27 -5.82 6.83 8.90
C ARG A 27 -6.16 6.12 7.59
N TYR A 28 -5.89 6.77 6.46
CA TYR A 28 -6.03 6.13 5.15
C TYR A 28 -4.86 6.44 4.22
N LEU A 29 -4.69 5.58 3.21
CA LEU A 29 -3.71 5.73 2.16
C LEU A 29 -4.34 5.38 0.82
N ILE A 30 -3.96 6.13 -0.23
CA ILE A 30 -4.40 5.91 -1.60
C ILE A 30 -3.18 5.48 -2.41
N GLY A 31 -3.25 4.28 -3.00
CA GLY A 31 -2.26 3.78 -3.94
C GLY A 31 -2.65 4.09 -5.38
N LEU A 32 -1.74 4.68 -6.15
CA LEU A 32 -1.90 4.98 -7.57
C LEU A 32 -0.87 4.18 -8.38
N ARG A 33 -1.27 3.68 -9.55
CA ARG A 33 -0.42 2.97 -10.50
C ARG A 33 -0.68 3.47 -11.91
N LEU A 34 0.38 3.54 -12.72
CA LEU A 34 0.28 3.74 -14.15
C LEU A 34 -0.29 2.48 -14.79
N ARG A 35 -1.47 2.60 -15.42
CA ARG A 35 -2.15 1.46 -16.04
C ARG A 35 -1.28 0.70 -17.03
N ALA A 36 -0.50 1.40 -17.84
CA ALA A 36 0.39 0.81 -18.84
C ALA A 36 1.49 -0.10 -18.26
N THR A 37 1.66 -0.10 -16.93
CA THR A 37 2.66 -0.91 -16.21
C THR A 37 2.04 -2.05 -15.40
N MET A 38 0.70 -2.14 -15.39
CA MET A 38 -0.02 -3.21 -14.72
C MET A 38 -0.33 -4.32 -15.73
N PRO A 39 -0.09 -5.60 -15.38
CA PRO A 39 -0.47 -6.72 -16.23
C PRO A 39 -1.99 -6.81 -16.35
N GLY A 40 -2.49 -7.32 -17.49
CA GLY A 40 -3.91 -7.63 -17.67
C GLY A 40 -4.78 -6.45 -18.13
N GLU A 41 -6.09 -6.66 -18.11
CA GLU A 41 -7.12 -5.63 -18.35
C GLU A 41 -7.51 -4.97 -17.02
N PRO A 42 -7.99 -3.71 -17.02
CA PRO A 42 -8.41 -3.04 -15.80
C PRO A 42 -9.55 -3.79 -15.09
N ASP A 43 -9.17 -4.51 -14.04
CA ASP A 43 -10.10 -5.21 -13.16
C ASP A 43 -9.75 -4.83 -11.72
N LEU A 44 -10.73 -4.26 -11.00
CA LEU A 44 -10.53 -3.93 -9.59
C LEU A 44 -10.41 -5.19 -8.73
N ARG A 45 -10.83 -6.35 -9.25
CA ARG A 45 -10.70 -7.66 -8.60
C ARG A 45 -9.25 -8.13 -8.67
N GLY A 46 -8.67 -8.44 -7.51
CA GLY A 46 -7.29 -8.94 -7.41
C GLY A 46 -6.17 -7.93 -7.65
N GLU A 47 -6.35 -6.87 -8.46
CA GLU A 47 -5.28 -5.91 -8.79
C GLU A 47 -5.09 -4.80 -7.75
N HIS A 48 -6.18 -4.39 -7.08
CA HIS A 48 -6.22 -3.22 -6.20
C HIS A 48 -6.86 -3.59 -4.85
N PRO A 49 -6.09 -4.18 -3.92
CA PRO A 49 -6.67 -4.69 -2.70
C PRO A 49 -7.21 -3.56 -1.82
N ILE A 50 -8.34 -3.82 -1.18
CA ILE A 50 -8.75 -3.05 0.00
C ILE A 50 -7.86 -3.54 1.15
N ILE A 51 -7.02 -2.65 1.68
CA ILE A 51 -6.09 -2.99 2.76
C ILE A 51 -6.65 -2.47 4.07
N VAL A 52 -6.77 -3.36 5.06
CA VAL A 52 -7.16 -3.02 6.44
C VAL A 52 -6.04 -3.41 7.39
N GLU A 53 -5.73 -2.53 8.32
CA GLU A 53 -4.78 -2.82 9.40
C GLU A 53 -5.52 -3.49 10.56
N ALA A 54 -5.05 -4.69 10.94
CA ALA A 54 -5.49 -5.33 12.17
C ALA A 54 -4.84 -4.64 13.37
N ALA A 55 -5.60 -4.50 14.46
CA ALA A 55 -5.12 -3.83 15.67
C ALA A 55 -3.87 -4.48 16.29
N ASP A 56 -3.74 -5.80 16.13
CA ASP A 56 -2.62 -6.61 16.61
C ASP A 56 -2.58 -7.96 15.88
N ALA A 57 -1.50 -8.73 16.13
CA ALA A 57 -1.34 -10.08 15.59
C ALA A 57 -2.47 -11.04 15.99
N ALA A 58 -3.04 -10.89 17.18
CA ALA A 58 -4.14 -11.74 17.64
C ALA A 58 -5.44 -11.45 16.86
N ALA A 59 -5.70 -10.19 16.50
CA ALA A 59 -6.81 -9.79 15.64
C ALA A 59 -6.66 -10.36 14.23
N ALA A 60 -5.47 -10.28 13.64
CA ALA A 60 -5.20 -10.91 12.34
C ALA A 60 -5.40 -12.43 12.40
N ALA A 61 -4.94 -13.10 13.46
CA ALA A 61 -5.15 -14.53 13.66
C ALA A 61 -6.65 -14.90 13.79
N ARG A 62 -7.45 -14.09 14.49
CA ARG A 62 -8.90 -14.28 14.58
C ARG A 62 -9.59 -14.16 13.21
N VAL A 63 -9.14 -13.22 12.37
CA VAL A 63 -9.67 -13.08 11.01
C VAL A 63 -9.33 -14.32 10.16
N ARG A 64 -8.08 -14.79 10.22
CA ARG A 64 -7.66 -16.02 9.52
C ARG A 64 -8.51 -17.22 9.93
N ALA A 65 -8.63 -17.46 11.24
CA ALA A 65 -9.40 -18.59 11.76
C ALA A 65 -10.90 -18.51 11.37
N ARG A 66 -11.46 -17.30 11.30
CA ARG A 66 -12.83 -17.09 10.83
C ARG A 66 -12.97 -17.42 9.34
N ALA A 67 -12.05 -16.94 8.50
CA ALA A 67 -12.05 -17.22 7.07
C ALA A 67 -11.97 -18.75 6.82
N GLU A 68 -11.05 -19.43 7.51
CA GLU A 68 -10.90 -20.89 7.44
C GLU A 68 -12.18 -21.63 7.86
N ALA A 69 -12.79 -21.25 9.00
CA ALA A 69 -14.04 -21.85 9.46
C ALA A 69 -15.22 -21.61 8.50
N SER A 70 -15.16 -20.55 7.69
CA SER A 70 -16.14 -20.24 6.65
C SER A 70 -15.80 -20.85 5.28
N GLY A 71 -14.70 -21.62 5.18
CA GLY A 71 -14.25 -22.23 3.92
C GLY A 71 -13.74 -21.21 2.90
N ILE A 72 -13.35 -20.01 3.34
CA ILE A 72 -12.81 -18.95 2.48
C ILE A 72 -11.30 -19.17 2.37
N PRO A 73 -10.77 -19.47 1.17
CA PRO A 73 -9.33 -19.61 0.97
C PRO A 73 -8.62 -18.27 1.26
N SER A 74 -7.47 -18.35 1.92
CA SER A 74 -6.63 -17.18 2.16
C SER A 74 -5.16 -17.47 1.82
N THR A 75 -4.48 -16.49 1.23
CA THR A 75 -3.02 -16.49 1.05
C THR A 75 -2.39 -15.54 2.06
N GLY A 76 -1.08 -15.64 2.29
CA GLY A 76 -0.41 -14.73 3.20
C GLY A 76 1.10 -14.77 3.04
N GLY A 77 1.76 -13.80 3.65
CA GLY A 77 3.21 -13.65 3.59
C GLY A 77 3.74 -12.62 4.57
N THR A 78 5.05 -12.45 4.55
CA THR A 78 5.76 -11.45 5.35
C THR A 78 6.66 -10.62 4.44
N HIS A 79 6.59 -9.31 4.60
CA HIS A 79 7.45 -8.33 3.92
C HIS A 79 8.14 -7.43 4.94
N ALA A 80 9.07 -6.59 4.46
CA ALA A 80 9.73 -5.58 5.29
C ALA A 80 8.73 -4.66 6.02
N ASP A 81 7.56 -4.44 5.40
CA ASP A 81 6.49 -3.59 5.92
C ASP A 81 5.44 -4.36 6.73
N GLY A 82 5.73 -5.57 7.21
CA GLY A 82 4.83 -6.34 8.08
C GLY A 82 4.30 -7.63 7.48
N THR A 83 3.36 -8.25 8.19
CA THR A 83 2.74 -9.52 7.80
C THR A 83 1.39 -9.23 7.17
N TRP A 84 1.01 -10.02 6.16
CA TRP A 84 -0.27 -9.87 5.50
C TRP A 84 -1.00 -11.20 5.31
N LEU A 85 -2.32 -11.08 5.28
CA LEU A 85 -3.30 -12.11 4.92
C LEU A 85 -4.18 -11.54 3.82
N GLU A 86 -4.48 -12.30 2.79
CA GLU A 86 -5.37 -11.90 1.71
C GLU A 86 -6.42 -12.96 1.46
N PHE A 87 -7.63 -12.51 1.18
CA PHE A 87 -8.73 -13.34 0.73
C PHE A 87 -9.49 -12.58 -0.37
N LEU A 88 -10.22 -13.34 -1.19
CA LEU A 88 -11.16 -12.78 -2.14
C LEU A 88 -12.53 -12.71 -1.48
N ASP A 89 -13.20 -11.58 -1.59
CA ASP A 89 -14.61 -11.48 -1.27
C ASP A 89 -15.47 -12.22 -2.33
N PRO A 90 -16.80 -12.36 -2.13
CA PRO A 90 -17.66 -13.04 -3.08
C PRO A 90 -17.68 -12.45 -4.50
N ASP A 91 -17.31 -11.17 -4.65
CA ASP A 91 -17.23 -10.47 -5.93
C ASP A 91 -15.83 -10.59 -6.58
N GLY A 92 -14.87 -11.23 -5.90
CA GLY A 92 -13.50 -11.41 -6.35
C GLY A 92 -12.56 -10.26 -5.98
N ILE A 93 -12.99 -9.33 -5.14
CA ILE A 93 -12.17 -8.21 -4.67
C ILE A 93 -11.18 -8.75 -3.64
N ALA A 94 -9.90 -8.41 -3.84
CA ALA A 94 -8.88 -8.75 -2.85
C ALA A 94 -9.02 -7.87 -1.62
N VAL A 95 -9.18 -8.50 -0.46
CA VAL A 95 -9.13 -7.84 0.84
C VAL A 95 -7.89 -8.31 1.56
N ARG A 96 -7.01 -7.38 1.90
CA ARG A 96 -5.76 -7.66 2.58
C ARG A 96 -5.80 -7.13 4.01
N VAL A 97 -5.52 -8.00 4.97
CA VAL A 97 -5.32 -7.66 6.37
C VAL A 97 -3.82 -7.60 6.64
N ILE A 98 -3.32 -6.46 7.11
CA ILE A 98 -1.93 -6.28 7.52
C ILE A 98 -1.83 -6.15 9.04
N HIS A 99 -0.78 -6.70 9.64
CA HIS A 99 -0.43 -6.45 11.05
C HIS A 99 1.09 -6.40 11.22
N ASP A 100 1.52 -5.77 12.32
CA ASP A 100 2.93 -5.47 12.61
C ASP A 100 3.64 -4.74 11.45
N ALA A 101 2.84 -4.07 10.61
CA ALA A 101 3.34 -3.12 9.66
C ALA A 101 3.74 -1.89 10.45
N ALA A 102 5.00 -1.49 10.40
CA ALA A 102 5.38 -0.18 10.92
C ALA A 102 4.64 0.97 10.19
N GLY A 103 3.93 0.67 9.10
CA GLY A 103 3.53 1.59 8.05
C GLY A 103 4.78 2.18 7.38
N PRO A 104 4.65 2.87 6.24
CA PRO A 104 5.69 3.79 5.85
C PRO A 104 5.76 4.91 6.90
N ARG A 105 6.64 4.79 7.89
CA ARG A 105 6.95 5.88 8.87
C ARG A 105 7.72 7.02 8.23
N THR A 106 8.33 6.71 7.09
CA THR A 106 9.07 7.58 6.21
C THR A 106 8.79 7.13 4.78
N PHE A 107 9.19 7.95 3.80
CA PHE A 107 9.14 7.55 2.40
C PHE A 107 9.82 6.19 2.16
N LEU A 108 9.20 5.37 1.30
CA LEU A 108 9.78 4.11 0.82
C LEU A 108 9.53 3.94 -0.67
N GLY A 109 10.58 3.72 -1.45
CA GLY A 109 10.50 3.30 -2.84
C GLY A 109 10.62 1.79 -2.97
N VAL A 110 9.77 1.18 -3.81
CA VAL A 110 9.76 -0.28 -4.05
C VAL A 110 10.06 -0.59 -5.51
N LEU A 111 11.01 -1.49 -5.73
CA LEU A 111 11.41 -2.01 -7.05
C LEU A 111 11.12 -3.51 -7.18
N PRO A 112 11.14 -4.07 -8.41
CA PRO A 112 11.01 -5.50 -8.63
C PRO A 112 12.08 -6.30 -7.88
N GLY A 113 11.70 -7.50 -7.44
CA GLY A 113 12.58 -8.38 -6.65
C GLY A 113 12.69 -7.98 -5.18
N GLY A 114 11.83 -7.09 -4.68
CA GLY A 114 11.82 -6.69 -3.26
C GLY A 114 13.01 -5.79 -2.89
N ARG A 115 13.55 -5.03 -3.84
CA ARG A 115 14.55 -3.99 -3.58
C ARG A 115 13.88 -2.70 -3.16
N PHE A 116 14.56 -1.93 -2.31
CA PHE A 116 14.02 -0.71 -1.71
C PHE A 116 14.98 0.47 -1.85
N TYR A 117 14.43 1.69 -1.81
CA TYR A 117 15.18 2.94 -1.70
C TYR A 117 14.42 3.93 -0.80
N ASP A 118 15.12 4.92 -0.24
CA ASP A 118 14.61 5.78 0.84
C ASP A 118 14.48 7.26 0.46
N THR A 119 14.85 7.61 -0.77
CA THR A 119 14.79 8.98 -1.30
C THR A 119 13.86 9.03 -2.51
N PRO A 120 12.84 9.92 -2.54
CA PRO A 120 11.95 10.06 -3.69
C PRO A 120 12.70 10.33 -5.00
N ARG A 121 12.31 9.64 -6.07
CA ARG A 121 12.84 9.89 -7.42
C ARG A 121 12.02 10.92 -8.17
N LEU A 122 10.74 11.07 -7.83
CA LEU A 122 9.92 12.16 -8.35
C LEU A 122 10.23 13.46 -7.62
N ALA A 123 10.52 14.50 -8.41
CA ALA A 123 10.54 15.86 -7.91
C ALA A 123 9.10 16.30 -7.61
N LEU A 124 8.75 16.34 -6.33
CA LEU A 124 7.46 16.84 -5.89
C LEU A 124 7.47 18.38 -5.93
N PRO A 125 6.36 19.02 -6.33
CA PRO A 125 6.20 20.45 -6.10
C PRO A 125 6.32 20.73 -4.60
N ALA A 126 6.94 21.86 -4.24
CA ALA A 126 6.95 22.33 -2.86
C ALA A 126 5.50 22.40 -2.34
N ALA A 127 5.29 21.98 -1.08
CA ALA A 127 3.98 22.11 -0.48
C ALA A 127 3.59 23.60 -0.45
N PRO A 128 2.32 23.96 -0.68
CA PRO A 128 1.85 25.32 -0.46
C PRO A 128 2.01 25.65 1.04
N GLY A 129 3.15 26.24 1.39
CA GLY A 129 3.62 26.50 2.75
C GLY A 129 5.14 26.70 2.84
N ASP A 130 5.91 26.07 1.95
CA ASP A 130 7.39 26.17 1.96
C ASP A 130 7.94 27.34 1.13
N ALA A 131 7.06 28.09 0.44
CA ALA A 131 7.44 29.19 -0.44
C ALA A 131 7.47 30.57 0.25
N GLU A 132 7.00 30.70 1.50
CA GLU A 132 7.12 31.93 2.30
C GLU A 132 8.37 31.85 3.20
N GLY A 133 9.55 31.94 2.59
CA GLY A 133 10.79 31.86 3.35
C GLY A 133 12.05 31.90 2.52
N ALA A 134 12.12 32.77 1.50
CA ALA A 134 13.39 33.15 0.89
C ALA A 134 13.58 34.67 1.07
N PRO A 135 14.77 35.13 1.51
CA PRO A 135 15.02 36.51 1.92
C PRO A 135 14.91 37.53 0.78
#